data_AF-A0A1C3X0E7-F1
#
_entry.id   AF-A0A1C3X0E7-F1
#
_cell.length_a   1.000
_cell.length_b   1.000
_cell.length_c   1.000
_cell.angle_alpha   90.00
_cell.angle_beta   90.00
_cell.angle_gamma   90.00
#
_symmetry.space_group_name_H-M   'P 1'
#
loop_
_entity.id
_entity.type
_entity.pdbx_description
1 polymer ?
#
loop_
_entity_poly.entity_id
_entity_poly.type
_entity_poly.pdbx_seq_one_letter_code
_entity_poly.pdbx_strand_id
1 'polypeptide(L)'
;MAGKPNNRDAAALSAGAVALSNSAMLAALIGHLRRIGAISAEAERDMYENALQMLEESQGDDQSGVFAAARELIAEHLKPHSSKLAT
;
A
#
# COMPACT_ATOMS: atom_id res chain seq x y z
N MET A 1 15.92 2.56 34.34
CA MET A 1 16.19 3.75 33.50
C MET A 1 15.38 3.59 32.22
N ALA A 2 14.33 4.39 32.02
CA ALA A 2 13.56 4.38 30.77
C ALA A 2 14.37 5.14 29.71
N GLY A 3 14.87 4.44 28.70
CA GLY A 3 15.58 5.05 27.58
C GLY A 3 14.66 6.04 26.87
N LYS A 4 15.15 7.26 26.62
CA LYS A 4 14.44 8.25 25.78
C LYS A 4 14.11 7.58 24.43
N PRO A 5 12.86 7.65 23.93
CA PRO A 5 12.53 7.13 22.61
C PRO A 5 13.46 7.78 21.60
N ASN A 6 14.17 6.95 20.84
CA ASN A 6 15.21 7.36 19.92
C ASN A 6 14.54 8.13 18.77
N ASN A 7 14.98 9.35 18.48
CA ASN A 7 14.35 10.25 17.49
C ASN A 7 14.25 9.61 16.07
N ARG A 8 15.12 8.64 15.77
CA ARG A 8 15.07 7.83 14.54
C ARG A 8 13.86 6.91 14.46
N ASP A 9 13.41 6.35 15.57
CA ASP A 9 12.25 5.47 15.63
C ASP A 9 10.97 6.27 15.36
N ALA A 10 10.89 7.49 15.90
CA ALA A 10 9.78 8.40 15.64
C ALA A 10 9.71 8.84 14.16
N ALA A 11 10.85 9.12 13.54
CA ALA A 11 10.91 9.46 12.11
C ALA A 11 10.50 8.27 11.21
N ALA A 12 10.98 7.06 11.52
CA ALA A 12 10.61 5.83 10.79
C ALA A 12 9.11 5.50 10.94
N LEU A 13 8.56 5.65 12.16
CA LEU A 13 7.12 5.49 12.42
C LEU A 13 6.29 6.53 11.67
N SER A 14 6.75 7.79 11.61
CA SER A 14 6.08 8.84 10.86
C SER A 14 6.11 8.57 9.35
N ALA A 15 7.23 8.10 8.81
CA ALA A 15 7.34 7.72 7.40
C ALA A 15 6.42 6.53 7.07
N GLY A 16 6.39 5.52 7.94
CA GLY A 16 5.47 4.39 7.82
C GLY A 16 4.00 4.79 7.84
N ALA A 17 3.62 5.69 8.75
CA ALA A 17 2.25 6.20 8.82
C ALA A 17 1.85 7.00 7.57
N VAL A 18 2.77 7.80 7.01
CA VAL A 18 2.53 8.56 5.78
C VAL A 18 2.41 7.62 4.58
N ALA A 19 3.30 6.64 4.45
CA ALA A 19 3.24 5.64 3.39
C ALA A 19 1.91 4.85 3.44
N LEU A 20 1.54 4.37 4.63
CA LEU A 20 0.28 3.66 4.86
C LEU A 20 -0.95 4.52 4.50
N SER A 21 -0.96 5.78 4.94
CA SER A 21 -2.04 6.72 4.64
C SER A 21 -2.19 6.95 3.13
N ASN A 22 -1.06 7.15 2.44
CA ASN A 22 -1.04 7.34 0.99
C ASN A 22 -1.53 6.09 0.25
N SER A 23 -1.07 4.90 0.63
CA SER A 23 -1.52 3.63 0.05
C SER A 23 -3.02 3.41 0.26
N ALA A 24 -3.54 3.69 1.47
CA ALA A 24 -4.96 3.56 1.78
C ALA A 24 -5.82 4.54 0.96
N MET A 25 -5.40 5.80 0.83
CA MET A 25 -6.11 6.79 0.02
C MET A 25 -6.09 6.43 -1.47
N LEU A 26 -4.96 5.96 -1.99
CA LEU A 26 -4.84 5.53 -3.38
C LEU A 26 -5.74 4.33 -3.67
N ALA A 27 -5.73 3.31 -2.80
CA ALA A 27 -6.61 2.15 -2.93
C ALA A 27 -8.10 2.53 -2.89
N ALA A 28 -8.48 3.44 -1.97
CA ALA A 28 -9.85 3.94 -1.88
C ALA A 28 -10.28 4.70 -3.15
N LEU A 29 -9.37 5.50 -3.73
CA LEU A 29 -9.60 6.24 -4.97
C LEU A 29 -9.76 5.30 -6.17
N ILE A 30 -8.82 4.35 -6.36
CA ILE A 30 -8.89 3.36 -7.45
C ILE A 30 -10.21 2.57 -7.37
N GLY A 31 -10.55 2.08 -6.18
CA GLY A 31 -11.81 1.38 -5.96
C GLY A 31 -13.03 2.26 -6.24
N HIS A 32 -12.97 3.56 -5.96
CA HIS A 32 -14.04 4.49 -6.33
C HIS A 32 -14.15 4.68 -7.85
N LEU A 33 -13.03 4.89 -8.53
CA LEU A 33 -12.96 5.05 -9.99
C LEU A 33 -13.54 3.84 -10.72
N ARG A 34 -13.26 2.62 -10.24
CA ARG A 34 -13.89 1.40 -10.78
C ARG A 34 -15.39 1.38 -10.55
N ARG A 35 -15.85 1.70 -9.34
CA ARG A 35 -17.29 1.69 -9.01
C ARG A 35 -18.11 2.65 -9.87
N ILE A 36 -17.53 3.78 -10.27
CA ILE A 36 -18.19 4.74 -11.16
C ILE A 36 -17.98 4.44 -12.66
N GLY A 37 -17.24 3.36 -12.99
CA GLY A 37 -16.95 2.96 -14.37
C GLY A 37 -15.93 3.83 -15.09
N ALA A 38 -15.17 4.66 -14.37
CA ALA A 38 -14.12 5.51 -14.95
C ALA A 38 -12.88 4.71 -15.38
N ILE A 39 -12.68 3.52 -14.81
CA ILE A 39 -11.62 2.57 -15.18
C ILE A 39 -12.19 1.15 -15.29
N SER A 40 -11.59 0.34 -16.16
CA SER A 40 -11.89 -1.09 -16.27
C SER A 40 -11.23 -1.89 -15.12
N ALA A 41 -11.63 -3.15 -14.96
CA ALA A 41 -10.98 -4.04 -14.00
C ALA A 41 -9.51 -4.34 -14.37
N GLU A 42 -9.18 -4.40 -15.66
CA GLU A 42 -7.79 -4.49 -16.13
C GLU A 42 -7.01 -3.22 -15.81
N ALA A 43 -7.57 -2.03 -16.06
CA ALA A 43 -6.93 -0.78 -15.70
C ALA A 43 -6.72 -0.62 -14.18
N GLU A 44 -7.66 -1.09 -13.36
CA GLU A 44 -7.50 -1.18 -11.90
C GLU A 44 -6.29 -2.06 -11.53
N ARG A 45 -6.17 -3.22 -12.16
CA ARG A 45 -5.06 -4.16 -11.91
C ARG A 45 -3.71 -3.57 -12.32
N ASP A 46 -3.63 -2.99 -13.52
CA ASP A 46 -2.41 -2.35 -14.03
C ASP A 46 -1.96 -1.21 -13.11
N MET A 47 -2.90 -0.44 -12.56
CA MET A 47 -2.60 0.63 -11.60
C MET A 47 -1.97 0.10 -10.31
N TYR A 48 -2.49 -1.00 -9.75
CA TYR A 48 -1.92 -1.61 -8.56
C TYR A 48 -0.55 -2.26 -8.82
N GLU A 49 -0.36 -2.89 -9.98
CA GLU A 49 0.93 -3.47 -10.38
C GLU A 49 1.99 -2.39 -10.58
N ASN A 50 1.64 -1.26 -11.20
CA ASN A 50 2.54 -0.12 -11.37
C ASN A 50 2.89 0.53 -10.02
N ALA A 51 1.92 0.66 -9.11
CA ALA A 51 2.18 1.16 -7.76
C ALA A 51 3.16 0.26 -6.97
N LEU A 52 3.07 -1.07 -7.13
CA LEU A 52 4.02 -2.01 -6.55
C LEU A 52 5.42 -1.83 -7.12
N GLN A 53 5.54 -1.70 -8.44
CA GLN A 53 6.82 -1.47 -9.11
C GLN A 53 7.46 -0.16 -8.63
N MET A 54 6.70 0.93 -8.53
CA MET A 54 7.21 2.21 -8.04
C MET A 54 7.71 2.14 -6.58
N LEU A 55 7.07 1.31 -5.74
CA LEU A 55 7.53 1.08 -4.36
C LEU A 55 8.84 0.30 -4.32
N GLU A 56 8.99 -0.72 -5.16
CA GLU A 56 10.22 -1.51 -5.27
C GLU A 56 11.39 -0.65 -5.77
N GLU A 57 11.15 0.23 -6.76
CA GLU A 57 12.15 1.16 -7.29
C GLU A 57 12.51 2.26 -6.29
N SER A 58 11.55 2.69 -5.47
CA SER A 58 11.76 3.74 -4.43
C SER A 58 12.41 3.21 -3.16
N GLN A 59 12.45 1.89 -2.96
CA GLN A 59 12.96 1.26 -1.74
C GLN A 59 14.47 1.47 -1.55
N GLY A 60 15.25 1.60 -2.63
CA GLY A 60 16.70 1.82 -2.55
C GLY A 60 17.41 0.87 -1.56
N ASP A 61 18.21 1.44 -0.64
CA ASP A 61 18.88 0.72 0.45
C ASP A 61 18.11 0.85 1.80
N ASP A 62 16.82 1.23 1.77
CA ASP A 62 16.05 1.52 2.98
C ASP A 62 15.69 0.24 3.75
N GLN A 63 16.39 0.04 4.88
CA GLN A 63 16.22 -1.05 5.83
C GLN A 63 15.07 -0.79 6.83
N SER A 64 14.33 0.32 6.69
CA SER A 64 13.25 0.70 7.62
C SER A 64 12.07 -0.27 7.64
N GLY A 65 11.91 -1.11 6.60
CA GLY A 65 10.79 -2.04 6.45
C GLY A 65 9.47 -1.38 6.03
N VAL A 66 9.43 -0.05 5.89
CA VAL A 66 8.21 0.70 5.51
C VAL A 66 7.72 0.32 4.11
N PHE A 67 8.65 0.19 3.15
CA PHE A 67 8.32 -0.23 1.79
C PHE A 67 7.80 -1.68 1.73
N ALA A 68 8.32 -2.57 2.57
CA ALA A 68 7.82 -3.94 2.67
C ALA A 68 6.37 -4.00 3.19
N ALA A 69 6.05 -3.21 4.22
CA ALA A 69 4.70 -3.12 4.75
C ALA A 69 3.71 -2.51 3.72
N ALA A 70 4.13 -1.47 3.00
CA ALA A 70 3.31 -0.87 1.93
C ALA A 70 3.04 -1.87 0.79
N ARG A 71 4.06 -2.66 0.41
CA ARG A 71 3.94 -3.71 -0.61
C ARG A 71 2.92 -4.78 -0.22
N GLU A 72 2.98 -5.26 1.02
CA GLU A 72 2.08 -6.29 1.53
C GLU A 72 0.61 -5.83 1.47
N LEU A 73 0.35 -4.58 1.85
CA LEU A 73 -1.00 -4.01 1.82
C LEU A 73 -1.58 -3.90 0.40
N ILE A 74 -0.77 -3.49 -0.58
CA ILE A 74 -1.22 -3.42 -1.97
C ILE A 74 -1.41 -4.84 -2.54
N ALA A 75 -0.53 -5.77 -2.18
CA ALA A 75 -0.66 -7.17 -2.60
C ALA A 75 -1.94 -7.83 -2.08
N GLU A 76 -2.40 -7.51 -0.87
CA GLU A 76 -3.70 -7.99 -0.36
C GLU A 76 -4.87 -7.51 -1.23
N HIS A 77 -4.82 -6.30 -1.78
CA HIS A 77 -5.86 -5.77 -2.67
C HIS A 77 -5.90 -6.47 -4.05
N LEU A 78 -4.79 -7.08 -4.46
CA LEU A 78 -4.70 -7.85 -5.70
C LEU A 78 -5.15 -9.31 -5.56
N LYS A 79 -5.29 -9.81 -4.33
CA LYS A 79 -5.76 -11.18 -4.14
C LYS A 79 -7.19 -11.30 -4.67
N PRO A 80 -7.50 -12.36 -5.44
CA PRO A 80 -8.88 -12.61 -5.85
C PRO A 80 -9.73 -12.70 -4.59
N HIS A 81 -10.67 -11.76 -4.42
CA HIS A 81 -11.71 -11.88 -3.42
C HIS A 81 -12.43 -13.19 -3.73
N SER A 82 -12.12 -14.22 -2.94
CA SER A 82 -12.78 -15.50 -3.01
C SER A 82 -14.22 -15.24 -2.62
N SER A 83 -15.06 -14.93 -3.62
CA SER A 83 -16.50 -14.87 -3.47
C SER A 83 -16.91 -16.26 -3.02
N LYS A 84 -17.10 -16.44 -1.71
CA LYS A 84 -17.85 -17.55 -1.16
C LYS A 84 -19.30 -17.33 -1.59
N LEU A 85 -19.57 -17.68 -2.85
CA LEU A 85 -20.86 -18.23 -3.25
C LEU A 85 -21.00 -19.57 -2.52
N ALA A 86 -21.77 -19.55 -1.43
CA ALA A 86 -22.57 -20.67 -0.97
C ALA A 86 -23.98 -20.08 -0.86
N THR A 87 -24.80 -20.24 -1.92
CA THR A 87 -25.94 -21.19 -1.99
C THR A 87 -26.90 -21.06 -0.84
#